data_AF-A0A914UK98-F1
#
_entry.id   AF-A0A914UK98-F1
#
_cell.length_a   1.000
_cell.length_b   1.000
_cell.length_c   1.000
_cell.angle_alpha   90.00
_cell.angle_beta   90.00
_cell.angle_gamma   90.00
#
_symmetry.space_group_name_H-M   'P 1'
#
loop_
_entity.id
_entity.type
_entity.pdbx_description
1 polymer ?
#
loop_
_entity_poly.entity_id
_entity_poly.type
_entity_poly.pdbx_seq_one_letter_code
_entity_poly.pdbx_strand_id
1 'polypeptide(L)'
;MILLEHNNRIITEIFEQKFSAAKSGQKPESVDVKFADFDGVMYHVSNPDGDKTKILLSISLKFYKDLQEHGADQLLRREYGAQLQATPEKGYNVSVLYDLSAVEDNYAPVVEKASFLKRHCFASVFEKYFEFQEKGMEGQKRAVVHYRDDETM
;
A
#
# COMPACT_ATOMS: atom_id res chain seq x y z
N MET A 1 -8.05 15.98 -17.33
CA MET A 1 -8.44 14.92 -16.37
C MET A 1 -9.42 15.55 -15.37
N ILE A 2 -10.65 15.04 -15.25
CA ILE A 2 -11.69 15.63 -14.39
C ILE A 2 -11.69 14.97 -13.00
N LEU A 3 -11.68 13.63 -12.96
CA LEU A 3 -11.52 12.85 -11.74
C LEU A 3 -10.04 12.55 -11.51
N LEU A 4 -9.59 12.59 -10.25
CA LEU A 4 -8.24 12.20 -9.91
C LEU A 4 -8.03 10.70 -10.15
N GLU A 5 -6.83 10.34 -10.60
CA GLU A 5 -6.40 8.94 -10.67
C GLU A 5 -6.27 8.36 -9.25
N HIS A 6 -6.64 7.09 -9.10
CA HIS A 6 -6.66 6.41 -7.80
C HIS A 6 -5.40 5.59 -7.53
N ASN A 7 -4.68 5.23 -8.59
CA ASN A 7 -3.42 4.50 -8.55
C ASN A 7 -2.25 5.48 -8.44
N ASN A 8 -1.24 5.11 -7.66
CA ASN A 8 0.02 5.86 -7.66
C ASN A 8 0.85 5.49 -8.89
N ARG A 9 0.97 6.45 -9.82
CA ARG A 9 1.69 6.25 -11.10
C ARG A 9 3.17 5.93 -10.93
N ILE A 10 3.84 6.47 -9.91
CA ILE A 10 5.26 6.19 -9.65
C ILE A 10 5.44 4.72 -9.25
N ILE A 11 4.56 4.19 -8.40
CA ILE A 11 4.55 2.76 -8.04
C ILE A 11 4.33 1.91 -9.29
N THR A 12 3.32 2.24 -10.10
CA THR A 12 3.01 1.52 -11.34
C THR A 12 4.23 1.44 -12.26
N GLU A 13 4.84 2.58 -12.60
CA GLU A 13 5.97 2.65 -13.54
C GLU A 13 7.19 1.88 -13.02
N ILE A 14 7.55 2.02 -11.74
CA ILE A 14 8.67 1.29 -11.14
C ILE A 14 8.41 -0.22 -11.17
N PHE A 15 7.20 -0.65 -10.78
CA PHE A 15 6.88 -2.07 -10.68
C PHE A 15 6.83 -2.71 -12.07
N GLU A 16 6.17 -2.08 -13.05
CA GLU A 16 6.15 -2.57 -14.44
C GLU A 16 7.56 -2.74 -15.01
N GLN A 17 8.42 -1.74 -14.81
CA GLN A 17 9.80 -1.80 -15.28
C GLN A 17 10.55 -2.99 -14.63
N LYS A 18 10.46 -3.15 -13.31
CA LYS A 18 11.20 -4.19 -12.59
C LYS A 18 10.67 -5.59 -12.87
N PHE A 19 9.35 -5.77 -12.94
CA PHE A 19 8.74 -7.06 -13.27
C PHE A 19 9.01 -7.46 -14.73
N SER A 20 8.92 -6.52 -15.67
CA SER A 20 9.25 -6.75 -17.08
C SER A 20 10.73 -7.14 -17.27
N ALA A 21 11.65 -6.43 -16.60
CA ALA A 21 13.08 -6.75 -16.63
C ALA A 21 13.36 -8.14 -16.04
N ALA A 22 12.76 -8.48 -14.90
CA ALA A 22 12.90 -9.80 -14.27
C ALA A 22 12.38 -10.93 -15.19
N LYS A 23 11.22 -10.74 -15.83
CA LYS A 23 10.66 -11.66 -16.83
C LYS A 23 11.58 -11.87 -18.03
N SER A 24 12.21 -10.81 -18.50
CA SER A 24 13.11 -10.84 -19.66
C SER A 24 14.48 -11.45 -19.35
N GLY A 25 14.70 -11.94 -18.12
CA GLY A 25 15.98 -12.49 -17.68
C GLY A 25 17.08 -11.43 -17.56
N GLN A 26 16.71 -10.14 -17.48
CA GLN A 26 17.68 -9.08 -17.30
C GLN A 26 18.26 -9.13 -15.89
N LYS A 27 19.49 -8.63 -15.74
CA LYS A 27 20.15 -8.56 -14.45
C LYS A 27 19.33 -7.64 -13.51
N PRO A 28 19.00 -8.09 -12.28
CA PRO A 28 18.27 -7.26 -11.34
C PRO A 28 19.01 -5.95 -11.04
N GLU A 29 18.32 -4.84 -11.29
CA GLU A 29 18.83 -3.49 -11.03
C GLU A 29 18.37 -2.99 -9.67
N SER A 30 19.24 -2.25 -8.98
CA SER A 30 18.88 -1.64 -7.71
C SER A 30 17.77 -0.60 -7.85
N VAL A 31 17.01 -0.41 -6.79
CA VAL A 31 15.99 0.63 -6.62
C VAL A 31 16.06 1.14 -5.19
N ASP A 32 16.03 2.46 -5.06
CA ASP A 32 15.92 3.20 -3.79
C ASP A 32 15.31 4.56 -4.15
N VAL A 33 14.00 4.67 -4.01
CA VAL A 33 13.23 5.85 -4.43
C VAL A 33 12.26 6.23 -3.33
N LYS A 34 12.27 7.50 -2.94
CA LYS A 34 11.33 8.11 -1.99
C LYS A 34 10.50 9.16 -2.71
N PHE A 35 9.18 9.10 -2.53
CA PHE A 35 8.26 10.03 -3.15
C PHE A 35 7.02 10.21 -2.29
N ALA A 36 6.27 11.28 -2.56
CA ALA A 36 5.06 11.62 -1.81
C ALA A 36 3.80 11.29 -2.61
N ASP A 37 2.67 11.29 -1.92
CA ASP A 37 1.32 11.29 -2.48
C ASP A 37 0.49 12.35 -1.72
N PHE A 38 -0.78 12.54 -2.09
CA PHE A 38 -1.69 13.45 -1.39
C PHE A 38 -1.83 13.08 0.10
N ASP A 39 -2.31 14.02 0.90
CA ASP A 39 -2.57 13.85 2.35
C ASP A 39 -1.31 13.61 3.20
N GLY A 40 -0.17 14.10 2.72
CA GLY A 40 1.10 13.99 3.44
C GLY A 40 1.64 12.56 3.52
N VAL A 41 1.19 11.69 2.62
CA VAL A 41 1.65 10.30 2.51
C VAL A 41 3.06 10.26 1.91
N MET A 42 3.92 9.44 2.49
CA MET A 42 5.28 9.20 1.99
C MET A 42 5.46 7.72 1.64
N TYR A 43 6.03 7.48 0.48
CA TYR A 43 6.39 6.15 -0.01
C TYR A 43 7.90 5.97 -0.07
N HIS A 44 8.32 4.72 0.04
CA HIS A 44 9.67 4.28 -0.21
C HIS A 44 9.68 2.94 -0.92
N VAL A 45 10.35 2.88 -2.07
CA VAL A 45 10.57 1.66 -2.82
C VAL A 45 12.05 1.35 -2.79
N SER A 46 12.44 0.25 -2.17
CA SER A 46 13.84 -0.11 -1.96
C SER A 46 14.11 -1.60 -2.15
N ASN A 47 15.39 -1.97 -2.26
CA ASN A 47 15.83 -3.36 -2.12
C ASN A 47 16.21 -3.63 -0.65
N PRO A 48 15.47 -4.47 0.08
CA PRO A 48 15.78 -4.78 1.47
C PRO A 48 17.12 -5.51 1.56
N ASP A 49 17.96 -5.13 2.53
CA ASP A 49 19.29 -5.70 2.76
C ASP A 49 20.23 -5.70 1.53
N GLY A 50 19.92 -4.85 0.53
CA GLY A 50 20.65 -4.81 -0.75
C GLY A 50 20.30 -5.95 -1.71
N ASP A 51 19.31 -6.78 -1.40
CA ASP A 51 18.86 -7.88 -2.25
C ASP A 51 18.05 -7.35 -3.45
N LYS A 52 18.72 -7.26 -4.61
CA LYS A 52 18.13 -6.74 -5.85
C LYS A 52 17.02 -7.62 -6.41
N THR A 53 16.88 -8.86 -5.93
CA THR A 53 15.79 -9.76 -6.32
C THR A 53 14.50 -9.47 -5.57
N LYS A 54 14.51 -8.55 -4.60
CA LYS A 54 13.35 -8.18 -3.81
C LYS A 54 13.07 -6.70 -3.89
N ILE A 55 11.79 -6.35 -3.88
CA ILE A 55 11.32 -4.97 -3.78
C ILE A 55 10.50 -4.84 -2.51
N LEU A 56 10.89 -3.91 -1.65
CA LEU A 56 10.13 -3.49 -0.49
C LEU A 56 9.41 -2.18 -0.82
N LEU A 57 8.08 -2.20 -0.82
CA LEU A 57 7.24 -1.02 -0.92
C LEU A 57 6.72 -0.66 0.46
N SER A 58 7.15 0.48 0.98
CA SER A 58 6.77 1.00 2.29
C SER A 58 5.95 2.28 2.15
N ILE A 59 4.95 2.43 3.01
CA ILE A 59 4.09 3.63 3.09
C ILE A 59 4.06 4.16 4.52
N SER A 60 4.16 5.48 4.65
CA SER A 60 4.08 6.23 5.90
C SER A 60 2.90 7.19 5.82
N LEU A 61 1.99 7.08 6.79
CA LEU A 61 0.82 7.93 6.97
C LEU A 61 0.77 8.37 8.44
N LYS A 62 0.69 9.68 8.67
CA LYS A 62 0.64 10.26 10.02
C LYS A 62 -0.54 9.72 10.85
N PHE A 63 -1.67 9.47 10.19
CA PHE A 63 -2.94 9.02 10.75
C PHE A 63 -3.15 7.50 10.66
N TYR A 64 -2.11 6.70 10.41
CA TYR A 64 -2.28 5.26 10.31
C TYR A 64 -2.86 4.62 11.58
N LYS A 65 -2.56 5.18 12.75
CA LYS A 65 -3.13 4.71 14.03
C LYS A 65 -4.64 4.83 14.06
N ASP A 66 -5.20 5.94 13.58
CA ASP A 66 -6.65 6.14 13.46
C ASP A 66 -7.25 5.03 12.58
N LEU A 67 -6.61 4.72 11.45
CA LEU A 67 -7.04 3.63 10.56
C LEU A 67 -6.93 2.23 11.21
N GLN A 68 -5.90 1.99 12.03
CA GLN A 68 -5.73 0.74 12.75
C GLN A 68 -6.86 0.48 13.75
N GLU A 69 -7.37 1.51 14.44
CA GLU A 69 -8.55 1.39 15.32
C GLU A 69 -9.81 0.91 14.56
N HIS A 70 -9.82 1.12 13.24
CA HIS A 70 -10.90 0.71 12.35
C HIS A 70 -10.58 -0.51 11.48
N GLY A 71 -9.52 -1.25 11.79
CA GLY A 71 -9.27 -2.57 11.22
C GLY A 71 -8.35 -2.59 10.00
N ALA A 72 -7.50 -1.58 9.82
CA ALA A 72 -6.53 -1.52 8.72
C ALA A 72 -5.65 -2.77 8.64
N ASP A 73 -5.12 -3.25 9.76
CA ASP A 73 -4.21 -4.39 9.77
C ASP A 73 -4.88 -5.69 9.30
N GLN A 74 -6.15 -5.92 9.66
CA GLN A 74 -6.89 -7.10 9.21
C GLN A 74 -7.16 -7.04 7.70
N LEU A 75 -7.56 -5.87 7.19
CA LEU A 75 -7.79 -5.68 5.76
C LEU A 75 -6.49 -5.86 4.98
N LEU A 76 -5.39 -5.23 5.41
CA LEU A 76 -4.11 -5.35 4.72
C LEU A 76 -3.57 -6.79 4.73
N ARG A 77 -3.77 -7.55 5.82
CA ARG A 77 -3.45 -8.99 5.84
C ARG A 77 -4.29 -9.79 4.86
N ARG A 78 -5.58 -9.46 4.72
CA ARG A 78 -6.48 -10.09 3.73
C ARG A 78 -6.02 -9.78 2.30
N GLU A 79 -5.64 -8.53 2.04
CA GLU A 79 -5.22 -8.11 0.70
C GLU A 79 -3.83 -8.63 0.35
N TYR A 80 -2.80 -8.38 1.16
CA TYR A 80 -1.41 -8.65 0.78
C TYR A 80 -0.89 -10.00 1.27
N GLY A 81 -1.59 -10.67 2.19
CA GLY A 81 -1.27 -12.02 2.64
C GLY A 81 0.19 -12.16 3.08
N ALA A 82 0.89 -13.13 2.45
CA ALA A 82 2.30 -13.42 2.76
C ALA A 82 3.29 -12.33 2.31
N GLN A 83 2.88 -11.42 1.44
CA GLN A 83 3.73 -10.30 0.99
C GLN A 83 3.85 -9.22 2.06
N LEU A 84 2.83 -9.09 2.93
CA LEU A 84 2.83 -8.10 4.01
C LEU A 84 3.90 -8.44 5.06
N GLN A 85 4.79 -7.49 5.33
CA GLN A 85 5.82 -7.68 6.35
C GLN A 85 5.23 -7.63 7.75
N ALA A 86 5.62 -8.57 8.61
CA ALA A 86 5.19 -8.62 10.01
C ALA A 86 5.70 -7.41 10.80
N THR A 87 6.88 -6.90 10.44
CA THR A 87 7.44 -5.66 10.96
C THR A 87 7.68 -4.72 9.78
N PRO A 88 7.04 -3.54 9.73
CA PRO A 88 7.26 -2.58 8.66
C PRO A 88 8.68 -2.00 8.72
N GLU A 89 9.12 -1.42 7.61
CA GLU A 89 10.36 -0.68 7.53
C GLU A 89 10.37 0.46 8.57
N LYS A 90 11.54 0.68 9.19
CA LYS A 90 11.70 1.72 10.21
C LYS A 90 11.30 3.10 9.66
N GLY A 91 10.32 3.74 10.29
CA GLY A 91 9.79 5.05 9.89
C GLY A 91 8.56 4.99 8.98
N TYR A 92 8.11 3.78 8.63
CA TYR A 92 6.92 3.53 7.84
C TYR A 92 5.91 2.72 8.66
N ASN A 93 4.65 2.75 8.21
CA ASN A 93 3.54 2.09 8.89
C ASN A 93 3.27 0.70 8.33
N VAL A 94 3.40 0.55 7.02
CA VAL A 94 3.13 -0.69 6.29
C VAL A 94 4.24 -0.91 5.28
N SER A 95 4.71 -2.15 5.17
CA SER A 95 5.67 -2.56 4.15
C SER A 95 5.23 -3.87 3.51
N VAL A 96 5.29 -3.91 2.18
CA VAL A 96 4.93 -5.06 1.36
C VAL A 96 6.14 -5.48 0.54
N LEU A 97 6.50 -6.76 0.65
CA LEU A 97 7.65 -7.36 -0.02
C LEU A 97 7.21 -8.12 -1.26
N TYR A 98 7.87 -7.83 -2.37
CA TYR A 98 7.67 -8.48 -3.65
C TYR A 98 8.95 -9.19 -4.07
N ASP A 99 8.83 -10.45 -4.47
CA ASP A 99 9.93 -11.28 -4.95
C ASP A 99 9.96 -11.26 -6.48
N LEU A 100 11.07 -10.82 -7.06
CA LEU A 100 11.31 -10.76 -8.51
C LEU A 100 11.82 -12.09 -9.07
N SER A 101 12.11 -13.09 -8.24
CA SER A 101 12.50 -14.42 -8.70
C SER A 101 11.31 -15.29 -9.11
N ALA A 102 10.11 -14.98 -8.61
CA ALA A 102 8.89 -15.76 -8.79
C ALA A 102 7.75 -14.92 -9.43
N VAL A 103 8.09 -14.18 -10.50
CA VAL A 103 7.13 -13.31 -11.19
C VAL A 103 6.18 -14.12 -12.08
N GLU A 104 4.89 -14.04 -11.80
CA GLU A 104 3.83 -14.63 -12.63
C GLU A 104 3.82 -14.07 -14.06
N ASP A 105 3.32 -14.84 -15.03
CA ASP A 105 3.18 -14.38 -16.43
C ASP A 105 2.35 -13.10 -16.55
N ASN A 106 1.26 -13.03 -15.78
CA ASN A 106 0.42 -11.84 -15.71
C ASN A 106 0.67 -11.08 -14.40
N TYR A 107 1.70 -10.23 -14.38
CA TYR A 107 2.02 -9.39 -13.22
C TYR A 107 1.19 -8.10 -13.14
N ALA A 108 0.37 -7.77 -14.16
CA ALA A 108 -0.40 -6.52 -14.18
C ALA A 108 -1.35 -6.34 -12.96
N PRO A 109 -2.07 -7.38 -12.48
CA PRO A 109 -2.88 -7.26 -11.27
C PRO A 109 -2.05 -7.00 -10.01
N VAL A 110 -0.80 -7.51 -9.96
CA VAL A 110 0.11 -7.29 -8.82
C VAL A 110 0.57 -5.84 -8.80
N VAL A 111 0.94 -5.29 -9.97
CA VAL A 111 1.30 -3.88 -10.14
C VAL A 111 0.15 -2.97 -9.73
N GLU A 112 -1.05 -3.24 -10.26
CA GLU A 112 -2.25 -2.46 -9.94
C GLU A 112 -2.53 -2.49 -8.44
N LYS A 113 -2.51 -3.67 -7.82
CA LYS A 113 -2.72 -3.84 -6.38
C LYS A 113 -1.66 -3.12 -5.53
N ALA A 114 -0.40 -3.12 -5.96
CA ALA A 114 0.67 -2.35 -5.30
C ALA A 114 0.41 -0.85 -5.38
N SER A 115 -0.05 -0.36 -6.53
CA SER A 115 -0.36 1.07 -6.75
C SER A 115 -1.53 1.59 -5.91
N PHE A 116 -2.39 0.70 -5.41
CA PHE A 116 -3.54 1.01 -4.55
C PHE A 116 -3.23 0.96 -3.04
N LEU A 117 -1.96 0.89 -2.63
CA LEU A 117 -1.60 0.71 -1.22
C LEU A 117 -2.21 1.76 -0.28
N LYS A 118 -2.22 3.05 -0.66
CA LYS A 118 -2.90 4.10 0.13
C LYS A 118 -4.41 3.83 0.22
N ARG A 119 -5.04 3.51 -0.90
CA ARG A 119 -6.47 3.19 -0.97
C ARG A 119 -6.82 2.02 -0.05
N HIS A 120 -6.03 0.94 -0.05
CA HIS A 120 -6.26 -0.20 0.84
C HIS A 120 -6.07 0.17 2.31
N CYS A 121 -5.11 1.03 2.66
CA CYS A 121 -4.99 1.52 4.03
C CYS A 121 -6.28 2.24 4.49
N PHE A 122 -6.87 3.07 3.62
CA PHE A 122 -8.11 3.79 3.91
C PHE A 122 -9.36 2.91 3.87
N ALA A 123 -9.38 1.84 3.05
CA ALA A 123 -10.59 1.05 2.81
C ALA A 123 -11.21 0.46 4.08
N SER A 124 -10.40 0.18 5.12
CA SER A 124 -10.86 -0.49 6.34
C SER A 124 -11.93 0.29 7.08
N VAL A 125 -11.79 1.63 7.15
CA VAL A 125 -12.79 2.47 7.81
C VAL A 125 -14.11 2.44 7.06
N PHE A 126 -14.10 2.37 5.72
CA PHE A 126 -15.34 2.32 4.96
C PHE A 126 -16.01 0.95 5.04
N GLU A 127 -15.25 -0.13 4.84
CA GLU A 127 -15.79 -1.50 4.92
C GLU A 127 -16.45 -1.77 6.28
N LYS A 128 -15.81 -1.35 7.38
CA LYS A 128 -16.35 -1.51 8.74
C LYS A 128 -17.72 -0.83 8.92
N TYR A 129 -17.88 0.39 8.42
CA TYR A 129 -19.14 1.13 8.62
C TYR A 129 -20.22 0.72 7.60
N PHE A 130 -19.83 0.24 6.42
CA PHE A 130 -20.77 -0.41 5.50
C PHE A 130 -21.31 -1.70 6.12
N GLU A 131 -20.47 -2.51 6.76
CA GLU A 131 -20.90 -3.72 7.48
C GLU A 131 -21.85 -3.40 8.65
N PHE A 132 -21.58 -2.33 9.41
CA PHE A 132 -22.51 -1.87 10.45
C PHE A 132 -23.87 -1.50 9.89
N GLN A 133 -23.91 -0.78 8.77
CA GLN A 133 -25.17 -0.41 8.12
C GLN A 133 -25.91 -1.63 7.59
N GLU A 134 -25.21 -2.54 6.90
CA GLU A 134 -25.78 -3.77 6.33
C GLU A 134 -26.43 -4.65 7.41
N LYS A 135 -25.80 -4.74 8.59
CA LYS A 135 -26.30 -5.52 9.74
C LYS A 135 -27.35 -4.79 10.59
N GLY A 136 -27.69 -3.54 10.26
CA GLY A 136 -28.59 -2.71 11.07
C GLY A 136 -28.04 -2.38 12.46
N MET A 137 -26.71 -2.34 12.61
CA MET A 137 -26.05 -2.01 13.87
C MET A 137 -26.01 -0.50 14.06
N GLU A 138 -26.98 0.03 14.80
CA GLU A 138 -27.05 1.46 15.13
C GLU A 138 -26.25 1.80 16.40
N GLY A 139 -26.05 3.11 16.65
CA GLY A 139 -25.43 3.62 17.88
C GLY A 139 -23.91 3.38 18.02
N GLN A 140 -23.24 2.88 16.97
CA GLN A 140 -21.80 2.69 16.98
C GLN A 140 -21.06 4.03 17.05
N LYS A 141 -19.90 4.05 17.73
CA LYS A 141 -19.04 5.24 17.78
C LYS A 141 -18.61 5.63 16.37
N ARG A 142 -18.75 6.90 16.00
CA ARG A 142 -18.24 7.43 14.72
C ARG A 142 -16.72 7.28 14.62
N ALA A 143 -16.22 7.06 13.41
CA ALA A 143 -14.81 7.15 13.12
C ALA A 143 -14.40 8.62 13.11
N VAL A 144 -13.13 8.87 13.44
CA VAL A 144 -12.50 10.19 13.32
C VAL A 144 -11.11 9.93 12.79
N VAL A 145 -10.83 10.38 11.56
CA VAL A 145 -9.56 10.16 10.87
C VAL A 145 -8.94 11.51 10.52
N HIS A 146 -7.81 11.84 11.13
CA HIS A 146 -7.10 13.10 10.90
C HIS A 146 -6.21 12.99 9.65
N TYR A 147 -6.84 12.90 8.47
CA TYR A 147 -6.13 12.62 7.22
C TYR A 147 -5.15 13.72 6.82
N ARG A 148 -5.28 14.94 7.36
CA ARG A 148 -4.27 16.01 7.28
C ARG A 148 -4.11 16.66 8.65
N ASP A 149 -3.06 17.46 8.82
CA ASP A 149 -2.74 18.07 10.12
C ASP A 149 -3.86 19.00 10.63
N ASP A 150 -4.64 19.57 9.71
CA ASP A 150 -5.72 20.53 9.96
C ASP A 150 -7.09 20.11 9.36
N GLU A 151 -7.22 18.88 8.85
CA GLU A 151 -8.46 18.36 8.28
C GLU A 151 -8.82 16.99 8.89
N THR A 152 -10.12 16.72 9.02
CA THR A 152 -10.62 15.50 9.67
C THR A 152 -11.83 14.95 8.91
N MET A 153 -11.85 13.62 8.76
CA MET A 153 -12.96 12.86 8.20
C MET A 153 -13.69 12.09 9.30
#